data_AF-A0A1T4LUS1-F1
#
_entry.id   AF-A0A1T4LUS1-F1
#
_cell.length_a   1.000
_cell.length_b   1.000
_cell.length_c   1.000
_cell.angle_alpha   90.00
_cell.angle_beta   90.00
_cell.angle_gamma   90.00
#
_symmetry.space_group_name_H-M   'P 1'
#
loop_
_entity.id
_entity.type
_entity.pdbx_description
1 polymer ?
#
loop_
_entity_poly.entity_id
_entity_poly.type
_entity_poly.pdbx_seq_one_letter_code
_entity_poly.pdbx_strand_id
1 'polypeptide(L)' 'MRTDFYVEYFGKQVYKDELVDIAKKIWLDKGNKESDLKTLDLYLKPEDNAVYYVFNNSENGSFIVDKDQNDF' A
#
# COMPACT_ATOMS: atom_id res chain seq x y z
N MET A 1 23.99 -6.56 7.13
CA MET A 1 22.99 -6.67 8.23
C MET A 1 21.63 -6.74 7.59
N ARG A 2 20.83 -7.77 7.85
CA ARG A 2 19.42 -7.82 7.44
C ARG A 2 18.58 -7.15 8.54
N THR A 3 17.63 -6.31 8.16
CA THR A 3 16.73 -5.60 9.08
C THR A 3 15.30 -5.84 8.65
N ASP A 4 14.46 -6.27 9.58
CA ASP A 4 13.02 -6.45 9.37
C ASP A 4 12.28 -5.31 10.10
N PHE A 5 11.33 -4.67 9.42
CA PHE A 5 10.52 -3.57 9.97
C PHE A 5 9.06 -3.75 9.55
N TYR A 6 8.16 -3.71 10.53
CA TYR A 6 6.72 -3.82 10.34
C TYR A 6 5.99 -3.04 11.43
N VAL A 7 4.73 -2.71 11.14
CA VAL A 7 3.81 -2.13 12.12
C VAL A 7 2.86 -3.22 12.59
N GLU A 8 2.66 -3.32 13.90
CA GLU A 8 1.71 -4.25 14.50
C GLU A 8 0.53 -3.48 15.10
N TYR A 9 -0.69 -3.85 14.69
CA TYR A 9 -1.93 -3.30 15.23
C TYR A 9 -3.07 -4.31 15.05
N PHE A 10 -4.02 -4.35 15.98
CA PHE A 10 -5.14 -5.32 15.97
C PHE A 10 -4.72 -6.79 15.73
N GLY A 11 -3.53 -7.20 16.21
CA GLY A 11 -3.00 -8.56 16.02
C GLY A 11 -2.50 -8.86 14.59
N LYS A 12 -2.41 -7.84 13.73
CA LYS A 12 -1.88 -7.92 12.36
C LYS A 12 -0.48 -7.34 12.32
N GLN A 13 0.42 -7.98 11.58
CA GLN A 13 1.71 -7.43 11.18
C GLN A 13 1.64 -6.98 9.74
N VAL A 14 2.07 -5.75 9.47
CA VAL A 14 2.05 -5.12 8.16
C VAL A 14 3.44 -4.67 7.78
N TYR A 15 3.93 -5.21 6.67
CA TYR A 15 5.26 -4.90 6.17
C TYR A 15 5.19 -3.76 5.16
N LYS A 16 6.13 -2.81 5.25
CA LYS A 16 6.18 -1.66 4.35
C LYS A 16 6.20 -2.09 2.88
N ASP A 17 7.01 -3.09 2.55
CA ASP A 17 7.22 -3.52 1.17
C ASP A 17 5.94 -4.14 0.58
N GLU A 18 5.17 -4.89 1.38
CA GLU A 18 3.84 -5.40 0.96
C GLU A 18 2.88 -4.26 0.61
N LEU A 19 2.86 -3.18 1.40
CA LEU A 19 2.01 -2.02 1.12
C LEU A 19 2.42 -1.28 -0.16
N VAL A 20 3.73 -1.18 -0.41
CA VAL A 20 4.26 -0.58 -1.64
C VAL A 20 3.86 -1.43 -2.85
N ASP A 21 3.95 -2.75 -2.75
CA ASP A 21 3.59 -3.66 -3.85
C ASP A 21 2.09 -3.60 -4.18
N ILE A 22 1.22 -3.56 -3.16
CA ILE A 22 -0.22 -3.39 -3.36
C ILE A 22 -0.53 -2.05 -4.05
N ALA A 23 0.07 -0.94 -3.58
CA ALA A 23 -0.13 0.37 -4.19
C ALA A 23 0.37 0.41 -5.65
N LYS A 24 1.53 -0.18 -5.95
CA LYS A 24 2.02 -0.33 -7.33
C LYS A 24 1.09 -1.15 -8.19
N LYS A 25 0.52 -2.24 -7.66
CA LYS A 25 -0.46 -3.06 -8.37
C LYS A 25 -1.71 -2.24 -8.72
N ILE A 26 -2.26 -1.46 -7.79
CA ILE A 26 -3.39 -0.55 -8.05
C ILE A 26 -3.05 0.43 -9.18
N TRP A 27 -1.84 1.00 -9.20
CA TRP A 27 -1.41 1.90 -10.27
C TRP A 27 -1.40 1.23 -11.65
N LEU A 28 -0.86 0.00 -11.74
CA LEU A 28 -0.81 -0.78 -12.97
C LEU A 28 -2.20 -1.25 -13.42
N ASP A 29 -3.06 -1.66 -12.49
CA ASP A 29 -4.42 -2.12 -12.77
C ASP A 29 -5.31 -0.98 -13.30
N LYS A 30 -4.93 0.29 -13.06
CA LYS A 30 -5.52 1.48 -13.70
C LYS A 30 -5.03 1.72 -15.14
N GLY A 31 -4.15 0.86 -15.66
CA GLY A 31 -3.61 0.94 -17.02
C GLY A 31 -2.36 1.83 -17.18
N ASN A 32 -1.81 2.33 -16.07
CA ASN A 32 -0.58 3.12 -16.10
C ASN A 32 0.66 2.23 -16.21
N LYS A 33 1.79 2.78 -16.65
CA LYS A 33 3.08 2.07 -16.66
C LYS A 33 3.81 2.29 -15.35
N GLU A 34 4.63 1.33 -14.93
CA GLU A 34 5.50 1.50 -13.76
C GLU A 34 6.42 2.72 -13.91
N SER A 35 6.94 2.96 -15.12
CA SER A 35 7.78 4.12 -15.41
C SER A 35 7.10 5.46 -15.16
N ASP A 36 5.77 5.51 -15.13
CA ASP A 36 5.00 6.73 -14.99
C ASP A 36 4.71 7.06 -13.51
N LEU A 37 4.96 6.12 -12.59
CA LEU A 37 4.89 6.35 -11.15
C LEU A 37 6.20 7.00 -10.66
N LYS A 38 6.14 8.31 -10.39
CA LYS A 38 7.30 9.12 -9.97
C LYS A 38 7.37 9.31 -8.47
N THR A 39 6.22 9.46 -7.80
CA THR A 39 6.14 9.56 -6.35
C THR A 39 5.01 8.69 -5.82
N LEU A 40 5.23 8.14 -4.62
CA LEU A 40 4.28 7.34 -3.88
C LEU A 40 4.40 7.69 -2.40
N ASP A 41 3.39 8.37 -1.88
CA ASP A 41 3.22 8.55 -0.44
C ASP A 41 2.23 7.51 0.09
N LEU A 42 2.57 6.87 1.21
CA LEU A 42 1.71 5.90 1.90
C LEU A 42 1.53 6.31 3.35
N TYR A 43 0.30 6.24 3.84
CA TYR A 43 0.01 6.39 5.27
C TYR A 43 -0.99 5.32 5.73
N LEU A 44 -0.57 4.55 6.73
CA LEU A 44 -1.43 3.58 7.43
C LEU A 44 -2.22 4.33 8.50
N LYS A 45 -3.54 4.17 8.49
CA LYS A 45 -4.43 4.62 9.56
C LYS A 45 -5.04 3.39 10.24
N PRO A 46 -4.43 2.89 11.34
CA PRO A 46 -4.89 1.68 12.02
C PRO A 46 -6.37 1.75 12.38
N GLU A 47 -6.86 2.92 12.79
CA GLU A 47 -8.24 3.15 13.22
C GLU A 47 -9.26 2.85 12.12
N ASP A 48 -8.87 2.99 10.85
CA ASP A 48 -9.74 2.73 9.69
C ASP A 48 -9.44 1.36 9.05
N ASN A 49 -8.47 0.60 9.60
CA ASN A 49 -7.89 -0.60 8.99
C ASN A 49 -7.48 -0.39 7.52
N ALA A 50 -7.00 0.80 7.18
CA ALA A 50 -6.76 1.21 5.80
C ALA A 50 -5.39 1.85 5.60
N VAL A 51 -4.83 1.62 4.42
CA VAL A 51 -3.68 2.35 3.92
C VAL A 51 -4.14 3.27 2.81
N TYR A 52 -3.75 4.52 2.92
CA TYR A 52 -4.01 5.52 1.90
C TYR A 52 -2.76 5.78 1.10
N TYR A 53 -2.96 6.14 -0.17
CA TYR A 53 -1.89 6.45 -1.09
C TYR A 53 -2.10 7.79 -1.78
N VAL A 54 -1.00 8.40 -2.20
CA VAL A 54 -0.97 9.51 -3.17
C VAL A 54 0.07 9.19 -4.24
N PHE A 55 -0.37 8.95 -5.47
CA PHE A 55 0.47 8.79 -6.64
C PHE A 55 0.74 10.15 -7.29
N ASN A 56 2.00 10.37 -7.67
CA ASN A 56 2.42 11.55 -8.44
C ASN A 56 1.95 12.89 -7.83
N ASN A 57 1.87 12.94 -6.50
CA ASN A 57 1.42 14.08 -5.70
C ASN A 57 -0.03 14.55 -5.97
N SER A 58 -0.86 13.76 -6.67
CA SER A 58 -2.21 14.19 -7.06
C SER A 58 -3.28 13.11 -6.96
N GLU A 59 -3.00 11.89 -7.43
CA GLU A 59 -4.01 10.84 -7.51
C GLU A 59 -4.03 10.06 -6.20
N ASN A 60 -5.13 10.16 -5.45
CA ASN A 60 -5.24 9.56 -4.13
C ASN A 60 -6.31 8.45 -4.07
N GLY A 61 -6.26 7.68 -2.99
CA GLY A 61 -7.24 6.64 -2.67
C GLY A 61 -6.78 5.83 -1.47
N SER A 62 -7.42 4.68 -1.26
CA SER A 62 -7.09 3.78 -0.17
C SER A 62 -7.37 2.32 -0.50
N PHE A 63 -6.78 1.43 0.29
CA PHE A 63 -7.09 0.01 0.32
C PHE A 63 -7.12 -0.49 1.75
N ILE A 64 -7.94 -1.51 2.00
CA ILE A 64 -8.07 -2.14 3.32
C ILE A 64 -6.90 -3.11 3.53
N VAL A 65 -6.40 -3.15 4.77
CA VAL A 65 -5.38 -4.10 5.19
C VAL A 65 -6.07 -5.38 5.68
N ASP A 66 -6.40 -6.26 4.76
CA ASP A 66 -6.80 -7.64 5.07
C ASP A 66 -5.88 -8.61 4.32
N LYS A 67 -5.45 -9.66 5.02
CA LYS A 67 -4.53 -10.69 4.48
C LYS A 67 -5.23 -11.63 3.48
N ASP A 68 -6.54 -11.52 3.33
CA ASP A 68 -7.36 -12.37 2.48
C ASP A 68 -7.70 -11.73 1.13
N GLN A 69 -6.74 -11.02 0.49
CA GLN A 69 -6.87 -10.67 -0.92
C GLN A 69 -6.48 -11.87 -1.80
N ASN A 70 -7.33 -12.90 -1.77
CA ASN A 70 -7.31 -14.00 -2.74
C ASN A 70 -8.62 -14.05 -3.57
N ASP A 71 -9.40 -12.96 -3.60
CA ASP A 71 -10.65 -12.86 -4.36
C ASP A 71 -10.67 -11.58 -5.23
N PHE A 72 -9.79 -11.53 -6.24
CA PHE A 72 -10.00 -10.73 -7.45
C PHE A 72 -10.28 -11.65 -8.64
#